data_AF-A0A958SBT5-F1
#
_entry.id   AF-A0A958SBT5-F1
#
_cell.length_a   1.000
_cell.length_b   1.000
_cell.length_c   1.000
_cell.angle_alpha   90.00
_cell.angle_beta   90.00
_cell.angle_gamma   90.00
#
_symmetry.space_group_name_H-M   'P 1'
#
loop_
_entity.id
_entity.type
_entity.pdbx_description
1 polymer ?
#
loop_
_entity_poly.entity_id
_entity_poly.type
_entity_poly.pdbx_seq_one_letter_code
_entity_poly.pdbx_strand_id
1 'polypeptide(L)'
;MGKKIVFGFVVLFSINVLADSLVPYDDGKLDKDEQKALQQTVDLLKNDTKRGMYIHETQGAAKATDQNIDSLTGGNAQNKQKIYELSAKIFDRMVKNKNGDMAPIKQMLINAQQNPEGFAEGLSSEEKALLKEISRDIEKRQERIPAQQ
;
A
#
# COMPACT_ATOMS: atom_id res chain seq x y z
N MET A 1 13.43 -2.54 13.45
CA MET A 1 13.08 -3.56 12.43
C MET A 1 11.69 -3.34 11.82
N GLY A 2 10.69 -2.76 12.51
CA GLY A 2 9.31 -2.66 12.02
C GLY A 2 9.06 -1.84 10.75
N LYS A 3 9.83 -0.77 10.51
CA LYS A 3 9.62 0.13 9.36
C LYS A 3 9.81 -0.54 7.99
N LYS A 4 10.75 -1.49 7.88
CA LYS A 4 11.07 -2.20 6.63
C LYS A 4 9.96 -3.16 6.21
N ILE A 5 9.25 -3.72 7.19
CA ILE A 5 8.23 -4.75 6.99
C ILE A 5 6.90 -4.12 6.55
N VAL A 6 6.45 -3.06 7.21
CA VAL A 6 5.24 -2.29 6.83
C VAL A 6 5.31 -1.83 5.37
N PHE A 7 6.50 -1.42 4.96
CA PHE A 7 6.74 -0.83 3.68
C PHE A 7 6.72 -1.82 2.51
N GLY A 8 7.30 -3.00 2.69
CA GLY A 8 7.24 -4.07 1.68
C GLY A 8 5.80 -4.49 1.37
N PHE A 9 4.91 -4.48 2.36
CA PHE A 9 3.51 -4.90 2.19
C PHE A 9 2.62 -3.86 1.49
N VAL A 10 2.84 -2.56 1.74
CA VAL A 10 2.14 -1.48 1.02
C VAL A 10 2.43 -1.54 -0.49
N VAL A 11 3.68 -1.85 -0.86
CA VAL A 11 4.13 -1.94 -2.25
C VAL A 11 3.62 -3.22 -2.92
N LEU A 12 3.62 -4.35 -2.21
CA LEU A 12 3.15 -5.64 -2.72
C LEU A 12 1.63 -5.65 -2.99
N PHE A 13 0.79 -5.05 -2.15
CA PHE A 13 -0.66 -5.02 -2.41
C PHE A 13 -0.96 -4.32 -3.73
N SER A 14 -0.32 -3.17 -3.96
CA SER A 14 -0.63 -2.33 -5.12
C SER A 14 -0.10 -2.89 -6.44
N ILE A 15 1.02 -3.60 -6.42
CA ILE A 15 1.54 -4.27 -7.64
C ILE A 15 0.62 -5.41 -8.06
N ASN A 16 0.04 -6.15 -7.11
CA ASN A 16 -0.83 -7.27 -7.44
C ASN A 16 -2.21 -6.82 -7.93
N VAL A 17 -2.73 -5.68 -7.44
CA VAL A 17 -3.95 -5.07 -8.01
C VAL A 17 -3.72 -4.60 -9.46
N LEU A 18 -2.52 -4.09 -9.78
CA LEU A 18 -2.15 -3.65 -11.13
C LEU A 18 -1.77 -4.79 -12.09
N ALA A 19 -1.39 -5.96 -11.56
CA ALA A 19 -0.96 -7.09 -12.38
C ALA A 19 -2.11 -7.84 -13.08
N ASP A 20 -3.33 -7.78 -12.55
CA ASP A 20 -4.51 -8.39 -13.21
C ASP A 20 -4.98 -7.58 -14.43
N SER A 21 -4.54 -6.34 -14.56
CA SER A 21 -4.85 -5.43 -15.67
C SER A 21 -3.66 -5.21 -16.59
N LEU A 22 -2.81 -6.23 -16.83
CA LEU A 22 -1.64 -6.16 -17.71
C LEU A 22 -2.04 -5.86 -19.17
N VAL A 23 -2.37 -4.60 -19.43
CA VAL A 23 -2.29 -3.98 -20.74
C VAL A 23 -0.82 -3.60 -20.94
N PRO A 24 -0.17 -3.99 -22.05
CA PRO A 24 1.15 -3.50 -22.39
C PRO A 24 1.10 -1.96 -22.47
N TYR A 25 1.88 -1.31 -21.60
CA TYR A 25 1.92 0.15 -21.49
C TYR A 25 2.81 0.74 -22.57
N ASP A 26 2.27 1.69 -23.31
CA ASP A 26 3.00 2.59 -24.21
C ASP A 26 3.42 3.83 -23.40
N ASP A 27 4.54 4.46 -23.73
CA ASP A 27 5.27 5.46 -22.91
C ASP A 27 4.52 6.80 -22.72
N GLY A 28 3.22 6.82 -23.04
CA GLY A 28 2.33 7.97 -23.06
C GLY A 28 1.61 8.24 -21.74
N LYS A 29 0.83 9.33 -21.74
CA LYS A 29 -0.11 9.66 -20.66
C LYS A 29 -1.10 8.51 -20.48
N LEU A 30 -1.51 8.28 -19.25
CA LEU A 30 -2.59 7.38 -18.91
C LEU A 30 -3.81 7.64 -19.78
N ASP A 31 -4.29 6.60 -20.44
CA ASP A 31 -5.58 6.69 -21.08
C ASP A 31 -6.70 6.79 -20.02
N LYS A 32 -7.93 7.04 -20.46
CA LYS A 32 -9.06 7.22 -19.54
C LYS A 32 -9.37 5.98 -18.72
N ASP A 33 -9.09 4.79 -19.25
CA ASP A 33 -9.39 3.52 -18.59
C ASP A 33 -8.35 3.22 -17.51
N GLU A 34 -7.08 3.53 -17.77
CA GLU A 34 -6.02 3.39 -16.78
C GLU A 34 -6.14 4.42 -15.63
N GLN A 35 -6.52 5.67 -15.93
CA GLN A 35 -6.84 6.66 -14.89
C GLN A 35 -7.99 6.18 -14.00
N LYS A 36 -9.01 5.57 -14.62
CA LYS A 36 -10.17 5.02 -13.92
C LYS A 36 -9.78 3.82 -13.05
N ALA A 37 -8.98 2.89 -13.57
CA ALA A 37 -8.48 1.74 -12.80
C ALA A 37 -7.65 2.18 -11.58
N LEU A 38 -6.84 3.21 -11.75
CA LEU A 38 -6.04 3.77 -10.66
C LEU A 38 -6.91 4.48 -9.62
N GLN A 39 -7.92 5.25 -10.04
CA GLN A 39 -8.89 5.85 -9.12
C GLN A 39 -9.69 4.77 -8.37
N GLN A 40 -10.12 3.71 -9.07
CA GLN A 40 -10.80 2.57 -8.45
C GLN A 40 -9.91 1.87 -7.42
N THR A 41 -8.60 1.79 -7.67
CA THR A 41 -7.63 1.25 -6.71
C THR A 41 -7.54 2.13 -5.47
N VAL A 42 -7.46 3.46 -5.62
CA VAL A 42 -7.44 4.41 -4.49
C VAL A 42 -8.73 4.31 -3.68
N ASP A 43 -9.89 4.25 -4.34
CA ASP A 43 -11.20 4.15 -3.70
C ASP A 43 -11.37 2.83 -2.96
N LEU A 44 -10.87 1.73 -3.55
CA LEU A 44 -10.84 0.41 -2.94
C LEU A 44 -9.97 0.40 -1.70
N LEU A 45 -8.75 0.97 -1.75
CA LEU A 45 -7.85 1.05 -0.60
C LEU A 45 -8.47 1.82 0.57
N LYS A 46 -9.20 2.92 0.30
CA LYS A 46 -9.84 3.75 1.32
C LYS A 46 -11.08 3.11 1.96
N ASN A 47 -11.81 2.29 1.21
CA ASN A 47 -13.08 1.73 1.65
C ASN A 47 -12.92 0.29 2.16
N ASP A 48 -12.99 0.12 3.48
CA ASP A 48 -12.83 -1.18 4.14
C ASP A 48 -13.80 -2.25 3.62
N THR A 49 -15.06 -1.90 3.40
CA THR A 49 -16.07 -2.85 2.89
C THR A 49 -15.75 -3.30 1.46
N LYS A 50 -15.45 -2.37 0.55
CA LYS A 50 -15.09 -2.69 -0.84
C LYS A 50 -13.79 -3.49 -0.90
N ARG A 51 -12.80 -3.12 -0.08
CA ARG A 51 -11.55 -3.84 0.05
C ARG A 51 -11.76 -5.27 0.55
N GLY A 52 -12.57 -5.45 1.58
CA GLY A 52 -12.92 -6.76 2.13
C GLY A 52 -13.62 -7.65 1.12
N MET A 53 -14.57 -7.11 0.35
CA MET A 53 -15.23 -7.84 -0.74
C MET A 53 -14.22 -8.24 -1.83
N TYR A 54 -13.38 -7.32 -2.29
CA TYR A 54 -12.35 -7.61 -3.28
C TYR A 54 -11.38 -8.70 -2.81
N ILE A 55 -10.86 -8.60 -1.58
CA ILE A 55 -9.97 -9.61 -0.98
C ILE A 55 -10.66 -10.96 -0.84
N HIS A 56 -11.96 -10.98 -0.54
CA HIS A 56 -12.74 -12.21 -0.45
C HIS A 56 -12.93 -12.88 -1.82
N GLU A 57 -13.20 -12.09 -2.86
CA GLU A 57 -13.44 -12.54 -4.23
C GLU A 57 -12.14 -12.91 -4.97
N THR A 58 -11.02 -12.27 -4.64
CA THR A 58 -9.71 -12.62 -5.22
C THR A 58 -9.04 -13.77 -4.48
N GLN A 59 -8.73 -14.85 -5.20
CA GLN A 59 -7.78 -15.85 -4.72
C GLN A 59 -6.37 -15.44 -5.15
N GLY A 60 -5.47 -15.18 -4.20
CA GLY A 60 -4.07 -14.89 -4.52
C GLY A 60 -3.44 -13.78 -3.68
N ALA A 61 -2.66 -12.94 -4.33
CA ALA A 61 -1.71 -12.06 -3.66
C ALA A 61 -2.35 -10.91 -2.86
N ALA A 62 -3.57 -10.47 -3.20
CA ALA A 62 -4.33 -9.50 -2.39
C ALA A 62 -4.67 -10.08 -1.00
N LYS A 63 -5.16 -11.32 -0.96
CA LYS A 63 -5.45 -12.04 0.30
C LYS A 63 -4.19 -12.32 1.11
N ALA A 64 -3.11 -12.77 0.47
CA ALA A 64 -1.83 -12.99 1.15
C ALA A 64 -1.29 -11.69 1.77
N THR A 65 -1.40 -10.57 1.05
CA THR A 65 -0.96 -9.27 1.56
C THR A 65 -1.82 -8.79 2.72
N ASP A 66 -3.15 -8.98 2.67
CA ASP A 66 -4.04 -8.65 3.77
C ASP A 66 -3.71 -9.45 5.05
N GLN A 67 -3.46 -10.76 4.91
CA GLN A 67 -3.03 -11.63 6.01
C GLN A 67 -1.68 -11.20 6.61
N ASN A 68 -0.77 -10.71 5.79
CA ASN A 68 0.51 -10.20 6.26
C ASN A 68 0.36 -8.88 7.01
N ILE A 69 -0.53 -7.99 6.56
CA ILE A 69 -0.88 -6.76 7.28
C ILE A 69 -1.55 -7.10 8.62
N ASP A 70 -2.43 -8.10 8.65
CA ASP A 70 -3.01 -8.62 9.90
C ASP A 70 -1.93 -9.12 10.85
N SER A 71 -1.00 -9.94 10.37
CA SER A 71 0.11 -10.47 11.17
C SER A 71 0.98 -9.34 11.73
N LEU A 72 1.28 -8.33 10.91
CA LEU A 72 2.10 -7.18 11.28
C LEU A 72 1.43 -6.30 12.34
N THR A 73 0.11 -6.16 12.27
CA THR A 73 -0.66 -5.35 13.22
C THR A 73 -1.12 -6.15 14.45
N GLY A 74 -0.87 -7.47 14.46
CA GLY A 74 -1.41 -8.40 15.44
C GLY A 74 -2.94 -8.47 15.42
N GLY A 75 -3.55 -8.30 14.25
CA GLY A 75 -5.01 -8.24 14.05
C GLY A 75 -5.67 -6.95 14.56
N ASN A 76 -4.91 -5.87 14.75
CA ASN A 76 -5.50 -4.59 15.15
C ASN A 76 -6.12 -3.89 13.94
N ALA A 77 -7.45 -3.86 13.88
CA ALA A 77 -8.20 -3.27 12.79
C ALA A 77 -7.88 -1.78 12.54
N GLN A 78 -7.60 -1.01 13.60
CA GLN A 78 -7.26 0.42 13.47
C GLN A 78 -5.89 0.61 12.78
N ASN A 79 -4.86 -0.13 13.19
CA ASN A 79 -3.54 -0.08 12.56
C ASN A 79 -3.57 -0.65 11.14
N LYS A 80 -4.36 -1.70 10.90
CA LYS A 80 -4.61 -2.24 9.56
C LYS A 80 -5.19 -1.16 8.65
N GLN A 81 -6.23 -0.46 9.11
CA GLN A 81 -6.84 0.62 8.36
C GLN A 81 -5.87 1.79 8.11
N LYS A 82 -5.07 2.20 9.11
CA LYS A 82 -4.03 3.24 8.93
C LYS A 82 -3.00 2.86 7.85
N ILE A 83 -2.63 1.58 7.75
CA ILE A 83 -1.73 1.08 6.70
C ILE A 83 -2.37 1.26 5.32
N TYR A 84 -3.64 0.87 5.15
CA TYR A 84 -4.35 1.05 3.90
C TYR A 84 -4.57 2.53 3.53
N GLU A 85 -4.82 3.38 4.52
CA GLU A 85 -4.93 4.84 4.31
C GLU A 85 -3.61 5.46 3.87
N LEU A 86 -2.49 5.03 4.46
CA LEU A 86 -1.16 5.44 4.01
C LEU A 86 -0.92 5.03 2.55
N SER A 87 -1.22 3.78 2.19
CA SER A 87 -1.15 3.30 0.80
C SER A 87 -1.99 4.18 -0.13
N ALA A 88 -3.25 4.44 0.24
CA ALA A 88 -4.15 5.24 -0.57
C ALA A 88 -3.67 6.69 -0.75
N LYS A 89 -3.12 7.31 0.31
CA LYS A 89 -2.55 8.67 0.25
C LYS A 89 -1.35 8.73 -0.70
N ILE A 90 -0.44 7.77 -0.60
CA ILE A 90 0.73 7.69 -1.47
C ILE A 90 0.28 7.54 -2.93
N PHE A 91 -0.67 6.64 -3.20
CA PHE A 91 -1.23 6.44 -4.54
C PHE A 91 -1.93 7.69 -5.08
N ASP A 92 -2.84 8.29 -4.30
CA ASP A 92 -3.56 9.51 -4.69
C ASP A 92 -2.60 10.66 -5.02
N ARG A 93 -1.56 10.85 -4.20
CA ARG A 93 -0.49 11.82 -4.45
C ARG A 93 0.26 11.50 -5.75
N MET A 94 0.59 10.23 -5.99
CA MET A 94 1.30 9.81 -7.20
C MET A 94 0.47 10.08 -8.46
N VAL A 95 -0.83 9.77 -8.45
CA VAL A 95 -1.75 10.05 -9.58
C VAL A 95 -1.76 11.55 -9.89
N LYS A 96 -1.95 12.37 -8.85
CA LYS A 96 -2.09 13.83 -8.98
C LYS A 96 -0.80 14.50 -9.44
N ASN A 97 0.35 14.09 -8.90
CA ASN A 97 1.64 14.72 -9.20
C ASN A 97 2.21 14.36 -10.56
N LYS A 98 1.80 13.23 -11.15
CA LYS A 98 2.33 12.76 -12.44
C LYS A 98 1.40 13.05 -13.62
N ASN A 99 0.36 13.87 -13.41
CA ASN A 99 -0.61 14.25 -14.44
C ASN A 99 -1.17 13.01 -15.18
N GLY A 100 -1.31 11.90 -14.45
CA GLY A 100 -1.60 10.59 -14.99
C GLY A 100 -0.51 10.02 -15.89
N ASP A 101 0.73 9.86 -15.43
CA ASP A 101 1.79 9.09 -16.10
C ASP A 101 2.18 7.90 -15.21
N MET A 102 1.99 6.66 -15.68
CA MET A 102 2.26 5.45 -14.89
C MET A 102 3.71 5.00 -14.94
N ALA A 103 4.49 5.38 -15.95
CA ALA A 103 5.90 5.01 -16.02
C ALA A 103 6.66 5.37 -14.71
N PRO A 104 6.54 6.61 -14.18
CA PRO A 104 7.17 6.95 -12.90
C PRO A 104 6.52 6.27 -11.70
N ILE A 105 5.22 5.94 -11.74
CA ILE A 105 4.52 5.23 -10.65
C ILE A 105 5.04 3.80 -10.56
N LYS A 106 5.10 3.08 -11.69
CA LYS A 106 5.63 1.72 -11.77
C LYS A 106 7.10 1.67 -11.41
N GLN A 107 7.91 2.59 -11.92
CA GLN A 107 9.33 2.67 -11.55
C GLN A 107 9.50 2.94 -10.06
N MET A 108 8.66 3.80 -9.47
CA MET A 108 8.69 4.05 -8.04
C MET A 108 8.28 2.81 -7.24
N LEU A 109 7.28 2.04 -7.68
CA LEU A 109 6.90 0.77 -7.04
C LEU A 109 8.01 -0.29 -7.13
N ILE A 110 8.67 -0.42 -8.29
CA ILE A 110 9.84 -1.30 -8.47
C ILE A 110 10.97 -0.86 -7.53
N ASN A 111 11.28 0.44 -7.51
CA ASN A 111 12.29 1.00 -6.63
C ASN A 111 11.93 0.82 -5.14
N ALA A 112 10.64 0.84 -4.79
CA ALA A 112 10.18 0.61 -3.42
C ALA A 112 10.37 -0.84 -2.98
N GLN A 113 10.22 -1.80 -3.90
CA GLN A 113 10.52 -3.21 -3.64
C GLN A 113 12.03 -3.43 -3.42
N GLN A 114 12.86 -2.79 -4.24
CA GLN A 114 14.32 -2.96 -4.20
C GLN A 114 14.99 -2.15 -3.09
N ASN A 115 14.46 -0.96 -2.78
CA ASN A 115 14.97 -0.04 -1.77
C ASN A 115 13.83 0.61 -0.97
N PRO A 116 13.27 -0.12 0.01
CA PRO A 116 12.18 0.39 0.84
C PRO A 116 12.58 1.61 1.69
N GLU A 117 13.87 1.76 2.02
CA GLU A 117 14.35 2.94 2.75
C GLU A 117 14.35 4.19 1.85
N GLY A 118 14.83 4.05 0.62
CA GLY A 118 14.86 5.15 -0.35
C GLY A 118 13.48 5.68 -0.73
N PHE A 119 12.46 4.82 -0.83
CA PHE A 119 11.09 5.32 -1.04
C PHE A 119 10.54 5.97 0.24
N ALA A 120 10.90 5.50 1.45
CA ALA A 120 10.44 6.11 2.69
C ALA A 120 10.98 7.54 2.83
N GLU A 121 12.16 7.79 2.28
CA GLU A 121 12.73 9.14 2.15
C GLU A 121 11.95 10.02 1.15
N GLY A 122 11.37 9.43 0.09
CA GLY A 122 10.51 10.11 -0.89
C GLY A 122 9.07 10.36 -0.43
N LEU A 123 8.71 9.95 0.79
CA LEU A 123 7.41 10.27 1.39
C LEU A 123 7.33 11.75 1.79
N SER A 124 6.13 12.31 1.69
CA SER A 124 5.80 13.65 2.17
C SER A 124 5.91 13.70 3.70
N SER A 125 5.99 14.90 4.27
CA SER A 125 6.03 15.07 5.73
C SER A 125 4.82 14.43 6.42
N GLU A 126 3.64 14.48 5.79
CA GLU A 126 2.41 13.88 6.29
C GLU A 126 2.47 12.34 6.23
N GLU A 127 2.90 11.78 5.11
CA GLU A 127 3.05 10.33 4.93
C GLU A 127 4.10 9.76 5.89
N LYS A 128 5.21 10.48 6.12
CA LYS A 128 6.22 10.13 7.11
C LYS A 128 5.69 10.18 8.53
N ALA A 129 4.84 11.16 8.85
CA ALA A 129 4.22 11.27 10.16
C ALA A 129 3.28 10.08 10.42
N LEU A 130 2.42 9.75 9.46
CA LEU A 130 1.51 8.60 9.54
C LEU A 130 2.28 7.27 9.64
N LEU A 131 3.33 7.09 8.83
CA LEU A 131 4.21 5.92 8.93
C LEU A 131 4.86 5.80 10.32
N LYS A 132 5.31 6.92 10.89
CA LYS A 132 5.91 6.96 12.24
C LYS A 132 4.88 6.64 13.31
N GLU A 133 3.65 7.13 13.17
CA GLU A 133 2.55 6.80 14.07
C GLU A 133 2.22 5.31 14.04
N ILE A 134 2.00 4.74 12.85
CA ILE A 134 1.75 3.31 12.66
C ILE A 134 2.88 2.47 13.28
N SER A 135 4.13 2.85 13.01
CA SER A 135 5.30 2.14 13.55
C SER A 135 5.30 2.14 15.08
N ARG A 136 5.04 3.29 15.71
CA ARG A 136 4.99 3.41 17.17
C ARG A 136 3.83 2.61 17.77
N ASP A 137 2.67 2.63 17.11
CA ASP A 137 1.48 1.89 17.59
C ASP A 137 1.69 0.37 17.50
N ILE A 138 2.39 -0.10 16.46
CA ILE A 138 2.78 -1.51 16.32
C ILE A 138 3.84 -1.88 17.36
N GLU A 139 4.91 -1.10 17.51
CA GLU A 139 5.99 -1.36 18.49
C GLU A 139 5.46 -1.43 19.92
N LYS A 140 4.68 -0.42 20.36
CA LYS A 140 4.04 -0.42 21.69
C LYS A 140 3.17 -1.64 21.94
N ARG A 141 2.56 -2.18 20.89
CA ARG A 141 1.69 -3.34 21.00
C ARG A 141 2.49 -4.63 21.07
N GLN A 142 3.57 -4.75 20.31
CA GLN A 142 4.51 -5.86 20.42
C GLN A 142 5.13 -5.94 21.81
N GLU A 143 5.46 -4.80 22.42
CA GLU A 143 5.95 -4.73 23.82
C GLU A 143 4.88 -5.12 24.86
N ARG A 144 3.59 -5.01 24.52
CA ARG A 144 2.46 -5.36 25.40
C ARG A 144 1.97 -6.79 25.25
N ILE A 145 2.50 -7.57 24.30
CA ILE A 145 2.31 -9.01 24.25
C ILE A 145 3.44 -9.58 25.12
N PRO A 146 3.19 -9.96 26.40
CA PRO A 146 4.22 -10.64 27.16
C PRO A 146 4.59 -11.91 26.39
N ALA A 147 5.89 -12.21 26.34
CA ALA A 147 6.39 -13.50 25.87
C ALA A 147 5.72 -14.61 26.70
N GLN A 148 4.59 -15.12 26.23
CA GLN A 148 4.04 -16.36 26.73
C GLN A 148 4.90 -17.46 26.10
N GLN A 149 5.87 -17.87 26.92
CA GLN A 149 6.60 -19.14 27.01
C GLN A 149 6.47 -20.12 25.85
#